data_AF-A0A1F9CJU8-F1
#
_entry.id   AF-A0A1F9CJU8-F1
#
_cell.length_a   1.000
_cell.length_b   1.000
_cell.length_c   1.000
_cell.angle_alpha   90.00
_cell.angle_beta   90.00
_cell.angle_gamma   90.00
#
_symmetry.space_group_name_H-M   'P 1'
#
loop_
_entity.id
_entity.type
_entity.pdbx_description
1 polymer ?
#
loop_
_entity_poly.entity_id
_entity_poly.type
_entity_poly.pdbx_seq_one_letter_code
_entity_poly.pdbx_strand_id
1 'polypeptide(L)'
;MLVFMVIFFLLVGMGGVFSPIAFAKENRELGPNDVQGKILSIRTNLLGRGVIEVKSDLTEKVYMFYVGLDTVYSSNYHPAVGETIKVTYFNDRGKLKAARVQIVKFLK
;
A
#
# COMPACT_ATOMS: atom_id res chain seq x y z
N MET A 1 15.08 -44.53 1.77
CA MET A 1 15.30 -43.32 0.95
C MET A 1 13.96 -42.70 0.55
N LEU A 2 13.24 -42.08 1.50
CA LEU A 2 12.01 -41.34 1.22
C LEU A 2 11.72 -40.21 2.24
N VAL A 3 12.62 -40.00 3.21
CA VAL A 3 12.39 -39.08 4.35
C VAL A 3 13.21 -37.78 4.21
N PHE A 4 14.20 -37.74 3.31
CA PHE A 4 15.05 -36.56 3.12
C PHE A 4 14.47 -35.51 2.14
N MET A 5 13.37 -35.80 1.45
CA MET A 5 12.81 -34.92 0.42
C MET A 5 11.71 -33.98 0.94
N VAL A 6 11.32 -34.09 2.22
CA VAL A 6 10.28 -33.25 2.84
C VAL A 6 10.87 -32.05 3.58
N ILE A 7 12.17 -32.04 3.88
CA ILE A 7 12.80 -30.99 4.69
C ILE A 7 13.19 -29.75 3.86
N PHE A 8 13.26 -29.86 2.52
CA PHE A 8 13.74 -28.76 1.68
C PHE A 8 12.70 -27.66 1.40
N PHE A 9 11.40 -27.91 1.65
CA PHE A 9 10.33 -26.93 1.41
C PHE A 9 9.92 -26.08 2.61
N LEU A 10 10.42 -26.38 3.82
CA LEU A 10 10.06 -25.65 5.05
C LEU A 10 10.97 -24.46 5.37
N LEU A 11 12.02 -24.22 4.58
CA LEU A 11 13.01 -23.16 4.83
C LEU A 11 12.92 -21.96 3.86
N VAL A 12 11.92 -21.92 3.00
CA VAL A 12 11.69 -20.79 2.07
C VAL A 12 10.69 -19.76 2.65
N GLY A 13 10.02 -20.08 3.74
CA GLY A 13 9.00 -19.22 4.35
C GLY A 13 9.48 -18.53 5.61
N MET A 14 10.39 -17.56 5.52
CA MET A 14 10.52 -16.42 6.46
C MET A 14 11.69 -15.52 6.04
N GLY A 15 11.67 -15.08 4.78
CA GLY A 15 12.40 -13.90 4.32
C GLY A 15 11.78 -12.62 4.89
N GLY A 16 11.85 -12.43 6.20
CA GLY A 16 11.47 -11.20 6.88
C GLY A 16 12.60 -10.19 6.87
N VAL A 17 13.09 -9.80 5.68
CA VAL A 17 14.05 -8.71 5.55
C VAL A 17 13.28 -7.40 5.72
N PHE A 18 13.27 -6.87 6.94
CA PHE A 18 12.91 -5.48 7.20
C PHE A 18 13.87 -4.61 6.38
N SER A 19 13.43 -4.15 5.22
CA SER A 19 14.16 -3.11 4.48
C SER A 19 14.08 -1.81 5.28
N PRO A 20 15.21 -1.10 5.43
CA PRO A 20 15.27 0.12 6.20
C PRO A 20 14.42 1.20 5.55
N ILE A 21 13.88 2.08 6.39
CA ILE A 21 13.18 3.32 6.09
C ILE A 21 13.85 4.02 4.89
N ALA A 22 13.30 3.83 3.70
CA ALA A 22 13.78 4.50 2.50
C ALA A 22 13.33 5.94 2.57
N PHE A 23 14.21 6.83 3.05
CA PHE A 23 14.08 8.26 2.87
C PHE A 23 13.85 8.53 1.38
N ALA A 24 12.70 9.13 1.06
CA ALA A 24 12.31 9.53 -0.28
C ALA A 24 13.30 10.56 -0.82
N LYS A 25 14.31 10.11 -1.58
CA LYS A 25 15.27 10.97 -2.29
C LYS A 25 15.37 10.68 -3.79
N GLU A 26 14.44 9.90 -4.35
CA GLU A 26 14.22 9.88 -5.80
C GLU A 26 12.72 9.99 -6.07
N ASN A 27 12.30 11.17 -6.52
CA ASN A 27 10.93 11.46 -6.96
C ASN A 27 10.63 10.71 -8.27
N ARG A 28 10.46 9.38 -8.21
CA ARG A 28 9.98 8.55 -9.34
C ARG A 28 8.49 8.24 -9.28
N GLU A 29 7.78 8.79 -8.30
CA GLU A 29 6.32 8.69 -8.23
C GLU A 29 5.67 9.78 -9.11
N LEU A 30 4.35 9.74 -9.28
CA LEU A 30 3.60 10.69 -10.14
C LEU A 30 3.81 12.17 -9.76
N GLY A 31 4.22 12.43 -8.51
CA GLY A 31 4.61 13.72 -7.98
C GLY A 31 5.20 13.56 -6.58
N PRO A 32 5.69 14.64 -5.93
CA PRO A 32 6.36 14.55 -4.62
C PRO A 32 5.47 13.96 -3.51
N ASN A 33 4.15 13.97 -3.70
CA ASN A 33 3.14 13.56 -2.73
C ASN A 33 2.00 12.74 -3.36
N ASP A 34 2.23 12.16 -4.55
CA ASP A 34 1.23 11.40 -5.30
C ASP A 34 1.78 10.01 -5.61
N VAL A 35 1.12 8.95 -5.13
CA VAL A 35 1.43 7.56 -5.49
C VAL A 35 0.24 6.97 -6.23
N GLN A 36 0.50 6.31 -7.36
CA GLN A 36 -0.49 5.43 -7.99
C GLN A 36 -0.03 3.99 -7.89
N GLY A 37 -0.96 3.11 -7.53
CA GLY A 37 -0.62 1.71 -7.33
C GLY A 37 -1.80 0.82 -7.03
N LYS A 38 -1.52 -0.47 -6.97
CA LYS A 38 -2.50 -1.51 -6.64
C LYS A 38 -2.66 -1.64 -5.13
N ILE A 39 -3.90 -1.74 -4.66
CA ILE A 39 -4.20 -2.00 -3.25
C ILE A 39 -3.88 -3.45 -2.92
N LEU A 40 -3.01 -3.64 -1.92
CA LEU A 40 -2.66 -4.94 -1.37
C LEU A 40 -3.53 -5.31 -0.18
N SER A 41 -3.80 -4.34 0.70
CA SER A 41 -4.63 -4.56 1.88
C SER A 41 -5.34 -3.29 2.32
N ILE A 42 -6.48 -3.47 2.96
CA ILE A 42 -7.27 -2.41 3.60
C ILE A 42 -7.56 -2.88 5.02
N ARG A 43 -7.14 -2.10 6.00
CA ARG A 43 -7.42 -2.32 7.42
C ARG A 43 -8.03 -1.07 8.00
N THR A 44 -9.34 -0.95 7.89
CA THR A 44 -10.12 0.19 8.39
C THR A 44 -11.16 -0.28 9.41
N ASN A 45 -11.53 0.61 10.32
CA ASN A 45 -12.64 0.41 11.24
C ASN A 45 -13.97 0.89 10.63
N LEU A 46 -15.07 0.74 11.37
CA LEU A 46 -16.42 1.16 10.96
C LEU A 46 -16.56 2.66 10.64
N LEU A 47 -15.61 3.49 11.08
CA LEU A 47 -15.58 4.93 10.82
C LEU A 47 -14.66 5.29 9.65
N GLY A 48 -14.21 4.30 8.86
CA GLY A 48 -13.32 4.51 7.71
C GLY A 48 -11.90 4.94 8.10
N ARG A 49 -11.54 4.86 9.39
CA ARG A 49 -10.19 5.17 9.87
C ARG A 49 -9.33 3.92 9.84
N GLY A 50 -8.11 4.05 9.38
CA GLY A 50 -7.17 2.93 9.37
C GLY A 50 -6.07 3.11 8.37
N VAL A 51 -5.73 2.03 7.67
CA VAL A 51 -4.57 1.94 6.81
C VAL A 51 -4.93 1.27 5.49
N ILE A 52 -4.40 1.82 4.39
CA ILE A 52 -4.41 1.20 3.07
C ILE A 52 -2.96 0.96 2.66
N GLU A 53 -2.64 -0.28 2.29
CA GLU A 53 -1.35 -0.64 1.72
C GLU A 53 -1.44 -0.64 0.19
N VAL A 54 -0.55 0.12 -0.45
CA VAL A 54 -0.55 0.32 -1.89
C VAL A 54 0.83 0.01 -2.45
N LYS A 55 0.88 -0.88 -3.43
CA LYS A 55 2.08 -1.16 -4.19
C LYS A 55 2.17 -0.20 -5.39
N SER A 56 3.15 0.68 -5.40
CA SER A 56 3.36 1.65 -6.50
C SER A 56 3.57 0.93 -7.83
N ASP A 57 2.89 1.40 -8.87
CA ASP A 57 3.05 0.91 -10.24
C ASP A 57 4.40 1.33 -10.86
N LEU A 58 5.06 2.35 -10.28
CA LEU A 58 6.31 2.93 -10.81
C LEU A 58 7.55 2.41 -10.08
N THR A 59 7.49 2.34 -8.75
CA THR A 59 8.65 2.00 -7.93
C THR A 59 8.59 0.60 -7.35
N GLU A 60 7.47 -0.11 -7.52
CA GLU A 60 7.19 -1.43 -6.91
C GLU A 60 7.21 -1.41 -5.37
N LYS A 61 7.43 -0.25 -4.74
CA LYS A 61 7.45 -0.07 -3.29
C LYS A 61 6.04 -0.17 -2.72
N VAL A 62 5.95 -0.74 -1.53
CA VAL A 62 4.71 -0.78 -0.77
C VAL A 62 4.67 0.41 0.17
N TYR A 63 3.66 1.25 -0.01
CA TYR A 63 3.37 2.40 0.84
C TYR A 63 2.23 2.07 1.78
N MET A 64 2.34 2.57 3.00
CA MET A 64 1.32 2.45 4.03
C MET A 64 0.68 3.82 4.25
N PHE A 65 -0.55 3.99 3.80
CA PHE A 65 -1.29 5.24 3.90
C PHE A 65 -2.31 5.19 5.02
N TYR A 66 -2.24 6.17 5.92
CA TYR A 66 -3.23 6.35 6.97
C TYR A 66 -4.43 7.11 6.39
N VAL A 67 -5.60 6.48 6.47
CA VAL A 67 -6.88 7.06 6.07
C VAL A 67 -7.72 7.39 7.29
N GLY A 68 -8.54 8.43 7.19
CA GLY A 68 -9.41 8.85 8.28
C GLY A 68 -10.58 9.71 7.80
N LEU A 69 -11.20 10.42 8.74
CA LEU A 69 -12.37 11.27 8.44
C LEU A 69 -12.04 12.38 7.43
N ASP A 70 -10.81 12.87 7.45
CA ASP A 70 -10.36 13.96 6.57
C ASP A 70 -9.91 13.45 5.18
N THR A 71 -9.93 12.13 4.95
CA THR A 71 -9.55 11.56 3.66
C THR A 71 -10.72 11.69 2.67
N VAL A 72 -10.49 12.42 1.58
CA VAL A 72 -11.48 12.61 0.52
C VAL A 72 -11.41 11.47 -0.48
N TYR A 73 -12.49 10.72 -0.65
CA TYR A 73 -12.63 9.71 -1.70
C TYR A 73 -13.29 10.35 -2.92
N SER A 74 -12.65 10.26 -4.09
CA SER A 74 -13.18 10.87 -5.33
C SER A 74 -14.36 10.11 -5.94
N SER A 75 -14.68 8.92 -5.43
CA SER A 75 -15.80 8.08 -5.87
C SER A 75 -16.77 7.88 -4.72
N ASN A 76 -18.06 7.71 -5.03
CA ASN A 76 -19.08 7.27 -4.07
C ASN A 76 -18.85 5.83 -3.57
N TYR A 77 -17.90 5.12 -4.19
CA TYR A 77 -17.50 3.77 -3.82
C TYR A 77 -16.17 3.77 -3.06
N HIS A 78 -16.12 3.03 -1.96
CA HIS A 78 -14.89 2.78 -1.23
C HIS A 78 -14.01 1.79 -2.00
N PRO A 79 -12.71 2.08 -2.16
CA PRO A 79 -11.84 1.22 -2.93
C PRO A 79 -11.71 -0.18 -2.30
N ALA A 80 -11.47 -1.18 -3.14
CA ALA A 80 -11.33 -2.58 -2.75
C ALA A 80 -9.90 -3.09 -2.98
N VAL A 81 -9.55 -4.18 -2.28
CA VAL A 81 -8.27 -4.87 -2.51
C VAL A 81 -8.20 -5.36 -3.95
N GLY A 82 -7.06 -5.12 -4.60
CA GLY A 82 -6.83 -5.47 -6.01
C GLY A 82 -7.10 -4.36 -7.01
N GLU A 83 -7.77 -3.27 -6.61
CA GLU A 83 -7.97 -2.09 -7.45
C GLU A 83 -6.71 -1.23 -7.55
N THR A 84 -6.61 -0.44 -8.62
CA THR A 84 -5.56 0.57 -8.74
C THR A 84 -6.10 1.92 -8.31
N ILE A 85 -5.42 2.56 -7.37
CA ILE A 85 -5.77 3.88 -6.85
C ILE A 85 -4.62 4.86 -7.02
N LYS A 86 -4.98 6.14 -7.12
CA LYS A 86 -4.07 7.28 -6.93
C LYS A 86 -4.33 7.88 -5.55
N VAL A 87 -3.27 8.00 -4.75
CA VAL A 87 -3.28 8.57 -3.40
C VAL A 87 -2.45 9.84 -3.39
N THR A 88 -3.09 10.96 -3.06
CA THR A 88 -2.41 12.20 -2.68
C THR A 88 -2.26 12.19 -1.17
N TYR A 89 -1.03 12.32 -0.69
CA TYR A 89 -0.71 12.22 0.74
C TYR A 89 0.13 13.39 1.23
N PHE A 90 0.24 13.52 2.54
CA PHE A 90 1.23 14.38 3.17
C PHE A 90 1.89 13.63 4.32
N ASN A 91 3.12 14.01 4.65
CA ASN A 91 3.84 13.45 5.78
C ASN A 91 3.45 14.20 7.06
N ASP A 92 2.82 13.51 8.01
CA ASP A 92 2.54 14.00 9.34
C ASP A 92 3.34 13.19 10.36
N ARG A 93 4.44 13.76 10.85
CA ARG A 93 5.33 13.15 11.87
C ARG A 93 5.81 11.74 11.49
N GLY A 94 6.16 11.53 10.23
CA GLY A 94 6.62 10.25 9.69
C GLY A 94 5.49 9.32 9.21
N LYS A 95 4.22 9.73 9.33
CA LYS A 95 3.07 8.97 8.85
C LYS A 95 2.56 9.57 7.54
N LEU A 96 2.40 8.73 6.52
CA LEU A 96 1.83 9.16 5.25
C LEU A 96 0.32 9.22 5.38
N LYS A 97 -0.25 10.40 5.61
CA LYS A 97 -1.69 10.61 5.70
C LYS A 97 -2.28 10.85 4.32
N ALA A 98 -3.28 10.07 3.95
CA ALA A 98 -3.99 10.25 2.69
C ALA A 98 -4.93 11.46 2.79
N ALA A 99 -4.70 12.46 1.95
CA ALA A 99 -5.61 13.59 1.76
C ALA A 99 -6.70 13.25 0.74
N ARG A 100 -6.33 12.58 -0.35
CA ARG A 100 -7.27 12.17 -1.40
C ARG A 100 -6.96 10.78 -1.90
N VAL A 101 -8.01 9.99 -2.11
CA VAL A 101 -7.95 8.65 -2.72
C VAL A 101 -8.88 8.61 -3.93
N GLN A 102 -8.33 8.26 -5.08
CA GLN A 102 -9.07 8.14 -6.34
C GLN A 102 -8.88 6.76 -6.94
N ILE A 103 -9.97 6.08 -7.29
CA ILE A 103 -9.91 4.83 -8.04
C ILE A 103 -9.61 5.13 -9.49
N VAL A 104 -8.51 4.57 -10.00
CA VAL A 104 -8.06 4.69 -11.39
C VAL A 104 -8.52 3.48 -12.19
N LYS A 105 -8.54 2.29 -11.57
CA LYS A 105 -8.99 1.05 -12.20
C LYS A 105 -9.75 0.18 -11.20
N PHE A 106 -11.01 -0.08 -11.51
CA PHE A 106 -11.89 -0.96 -10.75
C PHE A 106 -11.53 -2.44 -10.94
N LEU A 107 -11.85 -3.25 -9.95
CA LEU A 107 -11.82 -4.70 -10.06
C LEU A 107 -12.95 -5.11 -11.03
N LYS A 108 -12.61 -5.82 -12.11
CA LYS A 108 -13.59 -6.36 -13.06
C LYS A 108 -14.21 -7.65 -12.53
#